data_AF-E5YDE8-F1
#
_entry.id   AF-E5YDE8-F1
#
_cell.length_a   1.000
_cell.length_b   1.000
_cell.length_c   1.000
_cell.angle_alpha   90.00
_cell.angle_beta   90.00
_cell.angle_gamma   90.00
#
_symmetry.space_group_name_H-M   'P 1'
#
loop_
_entity.id
_entity.type
_entity.pdbx_description
1 polymer ?
#
loop_
_entity_poly.entity_id
_entity_poly.type
_entity_poly.pdbx_seq_one_letter_code
_entity_poly.pdbx_strand_id
1 'polypeptide(L)' 'MRDKLPRNFGWDRHKLATLTYEELERLEADVKENHECRNGIYIYDAAGRKKLDALSWAVYYKNKSDRAADPEPPEAA' A
#
# COMPACT_ATOMS: atom_id res chain seq x y z
N MET A 1 21.09 11.84 -2.06
CA MET A 1 20.09 12.46 -1.17
C MET A 1 19.78 11.43 -0.09
N ARG A 2 19.52 11.83 1.17
CA ARG A 2 19.05 10.88 2.18
C ARG A 2 17.57 10.65 1.87
N ASP A 3 17.28 9.74 0.96
CA ASP A 3 15.92 9.28 0.66
C ASP A 3 15.38 8.59 1.92
N LYS A 4 14.93 9.39 2.88
CA LYS A 4 14.24 8.89 4.07
C LYS A 4 12.99 8.21 3.58
N LEU A 5 12.83 6.96 4.00
CA LEU A 5 11.59 6.22 3.82
C LEU A 5 10.40 7.08 4.28
N PRO A 6 9.29 7.08 3.51
CA PRO A 6 8.07 7.77 3.90
C PRO A 6 7.61 7.34 5.29
N ARG A 7 6.86 8.20 5.99
CA ARG A 7 6.33 7.84 7.31
C ARG A 7 5.40 6.63 7.14
N ASN A 8 5.83 5.50 7.67
CA ASN A 8 5.06 4.26 7.67
C ASN A 8 3.89 4.28 8.66
N PHE A 9 3.77 5.31 9.52
CA PHE A 9 2.67 5.51 10.47
C PHE A 9 2.29 4.28 11.32
N GLY A 10 3.24 3.37 11.58
CA GLY A 10 2.96 2.11 12.25
C GLY A 10 2.12 1.12 11.44
N TRP A 11 2.11 1.24 10.12
CA TRP A 11 1.31 0.46 9.16
C TRP A 11 -0.20 0.68 9.29
N ASP A 12 -0.60 1.86 9.77
CA ASP A 12 -1.99 2.28 9.81
C ASP A 12 -2.50 2.55 8.40
N ARG A 13 -3.37 1.66 7.93
CA ARG A 13 -3.98 1.68 6.59
C ARG A 13 -4.68 2.99 6.23
N HIS A 14 -5.29 3.70 7.19
CA HIS A 14 -5.95 4.99 6.94
C HIS A 14 -4.93 6.10 6.70
N LYS A 15 -3.84 6.10 7.49
CA LYS A 15 -2.77 7.08 7.34
C LYS A 15 -1.94 6.82 6.09
N LEU A 16 -1.72 5.54 5.74
CA LEU A 16 -1.06 5.16 4.48
C LEU A 16 -1.86 5.65 3.26
N ALA A 17 -3.20 5.61 3.30
CA ALA A 17 -4.02 6.10 2.19
C ALA A 17 -3.87 7.62 1.92
N THR A 18 -3.33 8.39 2.88
CA THR A 18 -3.02 9.82 2.70
C THR A 18 -1.72 10.07 1.95
N LEU A 19 -0.82 9.07 1.88
CA LEU A 19 0.43 9.17 1.15
C LEU A 19 0.20 9.14 -0.36
N THR A 20 1.18 9.63 -1.11
CA THR A 20 1.22 9.55 -2.57
C THR A 20 1.44 8.11 -3.05
N TYR A 21 1.07 7.82 -4.31
CA TYR A 21 1.30 6.48 -4.88
C TYR A 21 2.79 6.14 -4.92
N GLU A 22 3.65 7.11 -5.26
CA GLU A 22 5.11 6.93 -5.23
C GLU A 22 5.64 6.60 -3.83
N GLU A 23 5.11 7.23 -2.78
CA GLU A 23 5.51 6.93 -1.40
C GLU A 23 5.07 5.53 -0.97
N LEU A 24 3.87 5.10 -1.37
CA LEU A 24 3.37 3.75 -1.11
C LEU A 24 4.23 2.70 -1.83
N GLU A 25 4.63 2.99 -3.07
CA GLU A 25 5.49 2.10 -3.87
C GLU A 25 6.90 1.98 -3.27
N ARG A 26 7.49 3.09 -2.80
CA ARG A 26 8.77 3.07 -2.07
C ARG A 26 8.69 2.25 -0.78
N LEU A 27 7.61 2.41 -0.01
CA LEU A 27 7.37 1.62 1.19
C LEU A 27 7.17 0.13 0.86
N GLU A 28 6.50 -0.17 -0.25
CA GLU A 28 6.32 -1.54 -0.72
C GLU A 28 7.66 -2.19 -1.05
N ALA A 29 8.51 -1.49 -1.82
CA ALA A 29 9.84 -1.97 -2.18
C ALA A 29 10.70 -2.26 -0.95
N ASP A 30 10.71 -1.35 0.03
CA ASP A 30 11.41 -1.51 1.29
C ASP A 30 10.91 -2.72 2.09
N VAL A 31 9.59 -2.94 2.15
CA VAL A 31 9.02 -4.10 2.83
C VAL A 31 9.42 -5.39 2.13
N LYS A 32 9.36 -5.41 0.80
CA LYS A 32 9.75 -6.58 0.02
C LYS A 32 11.22 -6.93 0.22
N GLU A 33 12.09 -5.93 0.27
CA GLU A 33 13.53 -6.11 0.50
C GLU A 33 13.85 -6.56 1.93
N ASN A 34 13.27 -5.91 2.94
CA ASN A 34 13.56 -6.23 4.35
C ASN A 34 12.87 -7.50 4.86
N HIS A 35 11.73 -7.88 4.28
CA HIS A 35 10.94 -9.03 4.72
C HIS A 35 10.95 -10.20 3.74
N GLU A 36 11.84 -10.19 2.74
CA GLU A 36 12.13 -11.36 1.93
C GLU A 36 12.44 -12.55 2.86
N CYS A 37 11.60 -13.58 2.79
CA CYS A 37 11.79 -14.81 3.54
C CYS A 37 11.49 -15.95 2.59
N ARG A 38 12.54 -16.52 1.99
CA ARG A 38 12.42 -17.73 1.16
C ARG A 38 12.24 -18.94 2.07
N ASN A 39 11.00 -19.20 2.46
CA ASN A 39 10.68 -20.34 3.32
C ASN A 39 9.63 -21.22 2.65
N GLY A 40 9.99 -21.84 1.51
CA GLY A 40 9.32 -22.93 0.77
C GLY A 40 7.86 -22.74 0.29
N ILE A 41 7.10 -21.87 0.94
CA ILE A 41 5.65 -21.67 0.83
C ILE A 41 5.36 -20.16 0.70
N TYR A 42 6.09 -19.33 1.43
CA TYR A 42 5.92 -17.87 1.41
C TYR A 42 7.17 -17.19 0.88
N ILE A 43 6.97 -16.11 0.13
CA ILE A 43 8.04 -15.23 -0.41
C ILE A 43 8.46 -14.21 0.64
N TYR A 44 7.53 -13.79 1.50
CA TYR A 44 7.74 -12.81 2.56
C TYR A 44 7.34 -13.39 3.91
N ASP A 45 7.94 -12.90 5.00
CA ASP A 45 7.59 -13.32 6.36
C ASP A 45 6.14 -12.92 6.74
N ALA A 46 5.68 -13.30 7.93
CA ALA A 46 4.34 -12.93 8.41
C ALA A 46 4.17 -11.41 8.63
N ALA A 47 5.24 -10.69 8.93
CA ALA A 47 5.20 -9.25 9.16
C ALA A 47 5.10 -8.49 7.83
N GLY A 48 5.96 -8.79 6.86
CA GLY A 48 5.97 -8.27 5.50
C GLY A 48 4.63 -8.48 4.80
N ARG A 49 4.02 -9.67 4.92
CA ARG A 49 2.68 -9.89 4.38
C ARG A 49 1.62 -8.96 4.97
N LYS A 50 1.62 -8.73 6.28
CA LYS A 50 0.69 -7.78 6.92
C LYS A 50 0.94 -6.34 6.47
N LYS A 51 2.20 -5.96 6.27
CA LYS A 51 2.60 -4.63 5.80
C LYS A 51 2.17 -4.40 4.35
N LEU A 52 2.40 -5.38 3.47
CA LEU A 52 1.96 -5.37 2.07
C LEU A 52 0.43 -5.33 1.96
N ASP A 53 -0.28 -6.05 2.82
CA ASP A 53 -1.74 -6.00 2.90
C ASP A 53 -2.26 -4.60 3.26
N ALA A 54 -1.64 -3.94 4.26
CA ALA A 54 -1.97 -2.57 4.64
C ALA A 54 -1.71 -1.56 3.50
N LEU A 55 -0.62 -1.73 2.74
CA LEU A 55 -0.30 -0.92 1.56
C LEU A 55 -1.32 -1.15 0.44
N SER A 56 -1.63 -2.41 0.12
CA SER A 56 -2.64 -2.75 -0.88
C SER A 56 -4.01 -2.18 -0.53
N TRP A 57 -4.40 -2.25 0.74
CA TRP A 57 -5.64 -1.63 1.22
C TRP A 57 -5.63 -0.11 1.06
N ALA A 58 -4.51 0.55 1.39
CA ALA A 58 -4.37 2.00 1.25
C ALA A 58 -4.52 2.46 -0.20
N VAL A 59 -3.87 1.77 -1.14
CA VAL A 59 -3.99 2.03 -2.58
C VAL A 59 -5.41 1.81 -3.07
N TYR A 60 -6.05 0.71 -2.65
CA TYR A 60 -7.44 0.41 -3.01
C TYR A 60 -8.41 1.48 -2.48
N TYR A 61 -8.29 1.86 -1.20
CA TYR A 61 -9.15 2.87 -0.59
C TYR A 61 -8.98 4.23 -1.26
N LYS A 62 -7.75 4.58 -1.62
CA LYS A 62 -7.45 5.80 -2.37
C LYS A 62 -8.08 5.79 -3.76
N ASN A 63 -7.90 4.71 -4.53
CA ASN A 63 -8.56 4.51 -5.83
C ASN A 63 -10.09 4.56 -5.71
N LYS A 64 -10.66 3.94 -4.67
CA LYS A 64 -12.10 3.97 -4.41
C LYS A 64 -12.59 5.38 -4.07
N SER A 65 -11.81 6.14 -3.30
CA SER A 65 -12.14 7.53 -2.95
C SER A 65 -12.07 8.44 -4.16
N ASP A 66 -11.08 8.23 -5.03
CA ASP A 66 -10.92 8.92 -6.31
C ASP A 66 -12.08 8.62 -7.26
N ARG A 67 -12.44 7.35 -7.39
CA ARG A 67 -13.58 6.88 -8.21
C ARG A 67 -14.94 7.28 -7.63
N ALA A 68 -15.06 7.48 -6.32
CA ALA A 68 -16.27 8.02 -5.71
C ALA A 68 -16.40 9.54 -5.92
N ALA A 69 -15.29 10.24 -6.18
CA ALA A 69 -15.28 11.66 -6.50
C ALA A 69 -15.59 11.93 -7.98
N ASP A 70 -15.48 10.92 -8.84
CA ASP A 70 -15.94 10.95 -10.23
C ASP A 70 -17.18 10.06 -10.40
N PRO A 71 -18.40 10.56 -10.10
CA PRO A 71 -19.62 9.83 -10.36
C PRO A 71 -19.85 9.82 -11.87
N GLU A 72 -19.33 8.82 -12.58
CA GLU A 72 -19.89 8.46 -13.88
C GLU A 72 -21.40 8.23 -13.68
N PRO A 73 -22.27 8.96 -14.42
CA PRO A 73 -23.70 8.79 -14.27
C PRO A 73 -24.06 7.33 -14.57
N PRO A 74 -25.03 6.74 -13.85
CA PRO A 74 -25.44 5.36 -14.09
C PRO A 74 -25.90 5.25 -15.55
N GLU A 75 -25.11 4.55 -16.37
CA GLU A 75 -25.52 4.16 -17.71
C GLU A 75 -26.75 3.27 -17.58
N ALA A 76 -27.88 3.80 -18.04
CA ALA A 76 -29.11 3.07 -18.19
C ALA A 76 -28.88 1.91 -19.16
N ALA A 77 -29.12 0.67 -18.71
CA ALA A 77 -29.39 -0.48 -19.56
C ALA A 77 -30.27 -1.49 -18.81
#